data_AF-A0A7S0DYN0-F1
#
_entry.id   AF-A0A7S0DYN0-F1
#
_cell.length_a   1.000
_cell.length_b   1.000
_cell.length_c   1.000
_cell.angle_alpha   90.00
_cell.angle_beta   90.00
_cell.angle_gamma   90.00
#
_symmetry.space_group_name_H-M   'P 1'
#
loop_
_entity.id
_entity.type
_entity.pdbx_description
1 polymer ?
#
loop_
_entity_poly.entity_id
_entity_poly.type
_entity_poly.pdbx_seq_one_letter_code
_entity_poly.pdbx_strand_id
1 'polypeptide(L)'
;IFCILVILVVANQENEVGKQLGLSKLTLSRNISKVDLIKYLLFEPISQESNFAEMMSMIVICDILLCNIGICIKALSLQAASCFFNQKRSGYIILLEDAIFSIYRQMLPAIPWLTAIKSWSQFPSLSLFFASVYLFIKVKGAMVTVQFANTACNALFRNKLPYGQLLKDDEASSSAGGGECAICQSDLHAPVKLICGHIFCDDCVMQWLERSLIDGTCPLCRQVVQPAAYVYISMKS
;
A
#
# COMPACT_ATOMS: atom_id res chain seq x y z
N ILE A 1 -10.18 9.12 -19.36
CA ILE A 1 -11.37 9.97 -19.10
C ILE A 1 -11.59 10.18 -17.61
N PHE A 2 -11.59 9.15 -16.75
CA PHE A 2 -11.77 9.31 -15.29
C PHE A 2 -10.61 10.04 -14.58
N CYS A 3 -9.34 9.76 -14.87
CA CYS A 3 -8.22 10.55 -14.29
C CYS A 3 -8.18 12.00 -14.79
N ILE A 4 -8.59 12.24 -16.04
CA ILE A 4 -8.76 13.60 -16.59
C ILE A 4 -9.95 14.28 -15.91
N LEU A 5 -11.05 13.57 -15.63
CA LEU A 5 -12.17 14.06 -14.84
C LEU A 5 -11.77 14.30 -13.38
N VAL A 6 -10.87 13.54 -12.76
CA VAL A 6 -10.38 13.80 -11.40
C VAL A 6 -9.44 15.00 -11.39
N ILE A 7 -8.57 15.15 -12.39
CA ILE A 7 -7.73 16.35 -12.54
C ILE A 7 -8.60 17.59 -12.82
N LEU A 8 -9.63 17.45 -13.67
CA LEU A 8 -10.59 18.52 -13.96
C LEU A 8 -11.53 18.79 -12.79
N VAL A 9 -11.96 17.78 -12.04
CA VAL A 9 -12.79 17.92 -10.83
C VAL A 9 -11.96 18.55 -9.74
N VAL A 10 -10.72 18.12 -9.47
CA VAL A 10 -9.84 18.81 -8.51
C VAL A 10 -9.55 20.25 -8.97
N ALA A 11 -9.30 20.47 -10.26
CA ALA A 11 -9.14 21.81 -10.83
C ALA A 11 -10.44 22.64 -10.87
N ASN A 12 -11.61 22.04 -10.71
CA ASN A 12 -12.92 22.71 -10.67
C ASN A 12 -13.46 22.81 -9.23
N GLN A 13 -12.97 21.98 -8.31
CA GLN A 13 -13.27 21.96 -6.87
C GLN A 13 -12.55 23.09 -6.14
N GLU A 14 -11.45 23.62 -6.68
CA GLU A 14 -10.85 24.88 -6.22
C GLU A 14 -11.86 26.04 -6.22
N ASN A 15 -12.89 26.00 -7.07
CA ASN A 15 -13.89 27.08 -7.18
C ASN A 15 -15.12 26.89 -6.28
N GLU A 16 -15.56 25.65 -6.05
CA GLU A 16 -16.80 25.34 -5.32
C GLU A 16 -16.55 24.83 -3.87
N VAL A 17 -15.52 24.02 -3.63
CA VAL A 17 -15.25 23.43 -2.30
C VAL A 17 -14.52 24.40 -1.37
N GLY A 18 -13.68 25.29 -1.91
CA GLY A 18 -13.12 26.42 -1.17
C GLY A 18 -14.19 27.39 -0.65
N LYS A 19 -15.36 27.45 -1.31
CA LYS A 19 -16.54 28.23 -0.89
C LYS A 19 -17.40 27.50 0.15
N GLN A 20 -17.59 26.19 0.04
CA GLN A 20 -18.48 25.43 0.94
C GLN A 20 -17.86 25.05 2.30
N LEU A 21 -16.56 24.82 2.40
CA LEU A 21 -15.91 24.40 3.66
C LEU A 21 -15.36 25.54 4.52
N GLY A 22 -15.58 26.81 4.17
CA GLY A 22 -15.01 27.96 4.89
C GLY A 22 -13.47 28.02 4.83
N LEU A 23 -12.86 27.25 3.95
CA LEU A 23 -11.41 27.16 3.73
C LEU A 23 -10.90 28.27 2.79
N SER A 24 -11.61 29.38 2.66
CA SER A 24 -11.18 30.58 1.92
C SER A 24 -9.85 31.18 2.42
N LYS A 25 -9.35 30.71 3.58
CA LYS A 25 -8.05 31.04 4.16
C LYS A 25 -6.92 30.06 3.83
N LEU A 26 -7.19 28.86 3.30
CA LEU A 26 -6.16 28.04 2.65
C LEU A 26 -5.98 28.58 1.24
N THR A 27 -5.33 29.74 1.17
CA THR A 27 -4.85 30.32 -0.07
C THR A 27 -3.84 29.35 -0.66
N LEU A 28 -4.32 28.50 -1.58
CA LEU A 28 -3.47 27.90 -2.59
C LEU A 28 -2.64 29.03 -3.16
N SER A 29 -1.31 28.97 -3.02
CA SER A 29 -0.43 30.04 -3.51
C SER A 29 -0.81 30.35 -4.95
N ARG A 30 -1.21 31.60 -5.20
CA ARG A 30 -1.81 32.11 -6.45
C ARG A 30 -0.87 31.96 -7.68
N ASN A 31 0.30 31.35 -7.51
CA ASN A 31 1.38 31.21 -8.49
C ASN A 31 1.68 29.77 -8.95
N ILE A 32 1.05 28.72 -8.39
CA ILE A 32 1.36 27.35 -8.80
C ILE A 32 0.60 26.98 -10.08
N SER A 33 1.31 26.79 -11.20
CA SER A 33 0.67 26.41 -12.47
C SER A 33 0.39 24.91 -12.55
N LYS A 34 -0.65 24.53 -13.32
CA LYS A 34 -0.95 23.11 -13.60
C LYS A 34 0.22 22.38 -14.27
N VAL A 35 1.01 23.10 -15.07
CA VAL A 35 2.18 22.55 -15.75
C VAL A 35 3.26 22.18 -14.74
N ASP A 36 3.50 23.03 -13.75
CA ASP A 36 4.49 22.77 -12.69
C ASP A 36 4.08 21.58 -11.82
N LEU A 37 2.78 21.41 -11.59
CA LEU A 37 2.23 20.27 -10.86
C LEU A 37 2.48 18.95 -11.59
N ILE A 38 2.24 18.92 -12.92
CA ILE A 38 2.51 17.74 -13.76
C ILE A 38 4.00 17.44 -13.81
N LYS A 39 4.84 18.46 -14.03
CA LYS A 39 6.30 18.31 -14.01
C LYS A 39 6.79 17.72 -12.70
N TYR A 40 6.27 18.21 -11.57
CA TYR A 40 6.64 17.73 -10.26
C TYR A 40 6.22 16.27 -10.01
N LEU A 41 5.00 15.89 -10.43
CA LEU A 41 4.56 14.49 -10.43
C LEU A 41 5.48 13.62 -11.30
N LEU A 42 5.99 14.14 -12.41
CA LEU A 42 6.95 13.42 -13.25
C LEU A 42 8.39 13.45 -12.72
N PHE A 43 8.62 13.99 -11.51
CA PHE A 43 9.95 14.20 -10.92
C PHE A 43 10.88 15.08 -11.78
N GLU A 44 10.30 15.94 -12.63
CA GLU A 44 11.05 16.90 -13.42
C GLU A 44 11.46 18.11 -12.57
N PRO A 45 12.66 18.68 -12.83
CA PRO A 45 13.11 19.88 -12.12
C PRO A 45 12.18 21.06 -12.43
N ILE A 46 11.61 21.65 -11.37
CA ILE A 46 10.81 22.88 -11.48
C ILE A 46 11.75 24.03 -11.83
N SER A 47 11.40 24.80 -12.86
CA SER A 47 12.22 25.86 -13.47
C SER A 47 12.35 27.14 -12.64
N GLN A 48 11.74 27.23 -11.45
CA GLN A 48 11.69 28.43 -10.63
C GLN A 48 12.16 28.11 -9.19
N GLU A 49 13.01 28.97 -8.61
CA GLU A 49 13.34 28.90 -7.18
C GLU A 49 12.07 29.16 -6.37
N SER A 50 11.42 28.07 -5.95
CA SER A 50 10.24 28.14 -5.10
C SER A 50 10.65 28.45 -3.67
N ASN A 51 9.92 29.34 -3.01
CA ASN A 51 10.12 29.54 -1.58
C ASN A 51 9.68 28.29 -0.81
N PHE A 52 10.09 28.17 0.46
CA PHE A 52 9.76 27.00 1.28
C PHE A 52 8.23 26.74 1.37
N ALA A 53 7.42 27.80 1.41
CA ALA A 53 5.97 27.68 1.49
C ALA A 53 5.37 27.07 0.20
N GLU A 54 5.82 27.51 -0.97
CA GLU A 54 5.42 26.98 -2.27
C GLU A 54 5.83 25.52 -2.44
N MET A 55 7.05 25.16 -2.02
CA MET A 55 7.52 23.77 -1.99
C MET A 55 6.60 22.89 -1.13
N MET A 56 6.23 23.35 0.07
CA MET A 56 5.34 22.62 0.97
C MET A 56 3.92 22.52 0.39
N SER A 57 3.40 23.60 -0.20
CA SER A 57 2.10 23.58 -0.89
C SER A 57 2.11 22.57 -2.05
N MET A 58 3.16 22.52 -2.85
CA MET A 58 3.31 21.55 -3.95
C MET A 58 3.28 20.12 -3.46
N ILE A 59 4.06 19.80 -2.42
CA ILE A 59 4.08 18.46 -1.81
C ILE A 59 2.67 18.05 -1.37
N VAL A 60 1.96 18.94 -0.67
CA VAL A 60 0.62 18.65 -0.14
C VAL A 60 -0.40 18.46 -1.27
N ILE A 61 -0.41 19.33 -2.28
CA ILE A 61 -1.35 19.21 -3.42
C ILE A 61 -1.11 17.89 -4.18
N CYS A 62 0.15 17.55 -4.45
CA CYS A 62 0.48 16.30 -5.13
C CYS A 62 0.12 15.06 -4.30
N ASP A 63 0.31 15.10 -2.97
CA ASP A 63 -0.12 14.01 -2.08
C ASP A 63 -1.64 13.80 -2.12
N ILE A 64 -2.42 14.88 -2.05
CA ILE A 64 -3.88 14.85 -2.15
C ILE A 64 -4.30 14.28 -3.51
N LEU A 65 -3.68 14.71 -4.61
CA LEU A 65 -3.98 14.19 -5.95
C LEU A 65 -3.72 12.69 -6.07
N LEU A 66 -2.58 12.21 -5.56
CA LEU A 66 -2.27 10.79 -5.56
C LEU A 66 -3.23 9.98 -4.72
N CYS A 67 -3.64 10.50 -3.56
CA CYS A 67 -4.64 9.84 -2.72
C CYS A 67 -5.96 9.69 -3.48
N ASN A 68 -6.42 10.74 -4.16
CA ASN A 68 -7.64 10.69 -4.97
C ASN A 68 -7.52 9.72 -6.15
N ILE A 69 -6.40 9.74 -6.88
CA ILE A 69 -6.15 8.80 -7.98
C ILE A 69 -6.15 7.36 -7.43
N GLY A 70 -5.49 7.10 -6.30
CA GLY A 70 -5.47 5.79 -5.65
C GLY A 70 -6.86 5.29 -5.27
N ILE A 71 -7.71 6.15 -4.67
CA ILE A 71 -9.10 5.81 -4.34
C ILE A 71 -9.90 5.45 -5.60
N CYS A 72 -9.74 6.20 -6.69
CA CYS A 72 -10.42 5.89 -7.95
C CYS A 72 -9.98 4.56 -8.55
N ILE A 73 -8.67 4.25 -8.53
CA ILE A 73 -8.15 2.97 -9.03
C ILE A 73 -8.71 1.82 -8.19
N LYS A 74 -8.67 1.92 -6.85
CA LYS A 74 -9.24 0.90 -5.96
C LYS A 74 -10.73 0.65 -6.21
N ALA A 75 -11.51 1.72 -6.43
CA ALA A 75 -12.93 1.59 -6.74
C ALA A 75 -13.16 0.82 -8.05
N LEU A 76 -12.35 1.09 -9.08
CA LEU A 76 -12.39 0.37 -10.35
C LEU A 76 -11.96 -1.09 -10.19
N SER A 77 -10.90 -1.36 -9.41
CA SER A 77 -10.42 -2.71 -9.14
C SER A 77 -11.43 -3.54 -8.36
N LEU A 78 -12.13 -2.95 -7.37
CA LEU A 78 -13.24 -3.59 -6.67
C LEU A 78 -14.43 -3.89 -7.58
N GLN A 79 -14.79 -2.94 -8.46
CA GLN A 79 -15.86 -3.15 -9.43
C GLN A 79 -15.50 -4.26 -10.42
N ALA A 80 -14.27 -4.27 -10.94
CA ALA A 80 -13.79 -5.34 -11.81
C ALA A 80 -13.75 -6.69 -11.09
N ALA A 81 -13.35 -6.72 -9.81
CA ALA A 81 -13.36 -7.94 -9.01
C ALA A 81 -14.77 -8.53 -8.87
N SER A 82 -15.80 -7.70 -8.71
CA SER A 82 -17.20 -8.17 -8.66
C SER A 82 -17.65 -8.88 -9.94
N CYS A 83 -17.00 -8.61 -11.07
CA CYS A 83 -17.29 -9.24 -12.35
C CYS A 83 -16.35 -10.39 -12.72
N PHE A 84 -15.07 -10.36 -12.30
CA PHE A 84 -14.02 -11.20 -12.89
C PHE A 84 -13.14 -11.98 -11.91
N PHE A 85 -12.97 -11.53 -10.67
CA PHE A 85 -11.99 -12.12 -9.76
C PHE A 85 -12.67 -12.70 -8.51
N ASN A 86 -12.12 -13.82 -8.02
CA ASN A 86 -12.47 -14.31 -6.70
C ASN A 86 -12.10 -13.24 -5.64
N GLN A 87 -12.97 -13.00 -4.67
CA GLN A 87 -12.90 -11.83 -3.76
C GLN A 87 -11.55 -11.72 -3.05
N LYS A 88 -10.87 -12.84 -2.78
CA LYS A 88 -9.54 -12.89 -2.16
C LYS A 88 -8.39 -12.42 -3.06
N ARG A 89 -8.46 -12.66 -4.37
CA ARG A 89 -7.45 -12.16 -5.33
C ARG A 89 -7.52 -10.65 -5.48
N SER A 90 -8.72 -10.07 -5.31
CA SER A 90 -8.91 -8.61 -5.29
C SER A 90 -8.11 -7.95 -4.17
N GLY A 91 -8.10 -8.54 -2.96
CA GLY A 91 -7.34 -7.99 -1.82
C GLY A 91 -5.84 -7.85 -2.09
N TYR A 92 -5.23 -8.84 -2.74
CA TYR A 92 -3.80 -8.75 -3.10
C TYR A 92 -3.51 -7.76 -4.23
N ILE A 93 -4.45 -7.55 -5.17
CA ILE A 93 -4.33 -6.51 -6.20
C ILE A 93 -4.35 -5.13 -5.53
N ILE A 94 -5.28 -4.90 -4.59
CA ILE A 94 -5.37 -3.65 -3.82
C ILE A 94 -4.09 -3.41 -3.01
N LEU A 95 -3.52 -4.46 -2.40
CA LEU A 95 -2.27 -4.36 -1.64
C LEU A 95 -1.08 -3.97 -2.54
N LEU A 96 -1.03 -4.44 -3.79
CA LEU A 96 -0.01 -4.01 -4.76
C LEU A 96 -0.20 -2.55 -5.18
N GLU A 97 -1.44 -2.14 -5.42
CA GLU A 97 -1.76 -0.74 -5.72
C GLU A 97 -1.29 0.18 -4.58
N ASP A 98 -1.58 -0.20 -3.33
CA ASP A 98 -1.13 0.55 -2.14
C ASP A 98 0.37 0.63 -2.02
N ALA A 99 1.09 -0.45 -2.34
CA ALA A 99 2.54 -0.43 -2.35
C ALA A 99 3.10 0.57 -3.38
N ILE A 100 2.54 0.60 -4.58
CA ILE A 100 2.94 1.52 -5.65
C ILE A 100 2.70 2.98 -5.22
N PHE A 101 1.49 3.31 -4.75
CA PHE A 101 1.16 4.66 -4.29
C PHE A 101 1.96 5.09 -3.06
N SER A 102 2.27 4.16 -2.15
CA SER A 102 3.11 4.43 -0.99
C SER A 102 4.55 4.77 -1.40
N ILE A 103 5.16 4.02 -2.32
CA ILE A 103 6.50 4.33 -2.85
C ILE A 103 6.51 5.71 -3.50
N TYR A 104 5.52 5.99 -4.36
CA TYR A 104 5.47 7.26 -5.08
C TYR A 104 5.32 8.45 -4.12
N ARG A 105 4.44 8.37 -3.11
CA ARG A 105 4.29 9.41 -2.07
C ARG A 105 5.55 9.58 -1.22
N GLN A 106 6.31 8.52 -0.97
CA GLN A 106 7.59 8.63 -0.27
C GLN A 106 8.64 9.40 -1.10
N MET A 107 8.59 9.27 -2.43
CA MET A 107 9.51 9.92 -3.37
C MET A 107 9.17 11.38 -3.63
N LEU A 108 7.89 11.79 -3.61
CA LEU A 108 7.48 13.18 -3.83
C LEU A 108 8.30 14.19 -3.02
N PRO A 109 8.36 14.11 -1.67
CA PRO A 109 9.17 15.03 -0.88
C PRO A 109 10.68 14.72 -0.97
N ALA A 110 11.11 13.56 -1.48
CA ALA A 110 12.52 13.17 -1.44
C ALA A 110 13.43 14.17 -2.15
N ILE A 111 13.05 14.58 -3.36
CA ILE A 111 13.88 15.47 -4.18
C ILE A 111 14.00 16.88 -3.55
N PRO A 112 12.91 17.58 -3.19
CA PRO A 112 13.02 18.92 -2.60
C PRO A 112 13.71 18.95 -1.24
N TRP A 113 13.54 17.92 -0.41
CA TRP A 113 14.23 17.88 0.88
C TRP A 113 15.74 17.66 0.72
N LEU A 114 16.16 16.83 -0.25
CA LEU A 114 17.58 16.64 -0.54
C LEU A 114 18.23 17.92 -1.09
N THR A 115 17.53 18.67 -1.95
CA THR A 115 18.02 19.96 -2.44
C THR A 115 18.06 21.01 -1.32
N ALA A 116 17.06 21.03 -0.44
CA ALA A 116 17.04 21.91 0.73
C ALA A 116 18.15 21.60 1.75
N ILE A 117 18.48 20.32 1.97
CA ILE A 117 19.61 19.94 2.85
C ILE A 117 20.94 20.32 2.20
N LYS A 118 21.08 20.18 0.88
CA LYS A 118 22.29 20.53 0.14
C LYS A 118 22.54 22.04 0.11
N SER A 119 21.49 22.87 0.17
CA SER A 119 21.63 24.33 0.20
C SER A 119 22.22 24.86 1.52
N TRP A 120 22.36 24.03 2.55
CA TRP A 120 23.03 24.34 3.82
C TRP A 120 24.56 24.36 3.67
N SER A 121 25.06 25.14 2.70
CA SER A 121 26.46 25.22 2.28
C SER A 121 27.41 25.71 3.38
N GLN A 122 26.88 26.37 4.41
CA GLN A 122 27.66 26.87 5.55
C GLN A 122 28.30 25.75 6.37
N PHE A 123 27.74 24.54 6.37
CA PHE A 123 28.24 23.40 7.16
C PHE A 123 28.22 22.08 6.35
N PRO A 124 29.25 21.80 5.53
CA PRO A 124 29.27 20.64 4.64
C PRO A 124 29.12 19.28 5.36
N SER A 125 29.80 19.11 6.50
CA SER A 125 29.74 17.87 7.29
C SER A 125 28.35 17.62 7.88
N LEU A 126 27.67 18.68 8.34
CA LEU A 126 26.32 18.58 8.87
C LEU A 126 25.31 18.29 7.75
N SER A 127 25.44 18.95 6.59
CA SER A 127 24.60 18.68 5.42
C SER A 127 24.69 17.21 4.98
N LEU A 128 25.90 16.64 4.91
CA LEU A 128 26.09 15.22 4.59
C LEU A 128 25.45 14.29 5.63
N PHE A 129 25.59 14.62 6.91
CA PHE A 129 24.98 13.85 8.00
C PHE A 129 23.45 13.82 7.88
N PHE A 130 22.81 14.99 7.75
CA PHE A 130 21.34 15.07 7.62
C PHE A 130 20.82 14.41 6.34
N ALA A 131 21.53 14.56 5.22
CA ALA A 131 21.19 13.87 3.98
C ALA A 131 21.26 12.34 4.16
N SER A 132 22.29 11.84 4.83
CA SER A 132 22.47 10.41 5.10
C SER A 132 21.36 9.85 6.00
N VAL A 133 21.03 10.56 7.09
CA VAL A 133 19.92 10.19 8.00
C VAL A 133 18.59 10.20 7.25
N TYR A 134 18.33 11.24 6.45
CA TYR A 134 17.12 11.34 5.64
C TYR A 134 16.98 10.18 4.66
N LEU A 135 18.04 9.87 3.91
CA LEU A 135 18.06 8.74 2.97
C LEU A 135 17.87 7.41 3.70
N PHE A 136 18.48 7.22 4.86
CA PHE A 136 18.28 6.00 5.65
C PHE A 136 16.81 5.80 6.04
N ILE A 137 16.13 6.85 6.51
CA ILE A 137 14.70 6.81 6.83
C ILE A 137 13.89 6.44 5.59
N LYS A 138 14.18 7.04 4.43
CA LYS A 138 13.49 6.76 3.17
C LYS A 138 13.72 5.34 2.68
N VAL A 139 14.94 4.84 2.73
CA VAL A 139 15.29 3.46 2.35
C VAL A 139 14.59 2.46 3.27
N LYS A 140 14.55 2.72 4.58
CA LYS A 140 13.81 1.88 5.54
C LYS A 140 12.31 1.86 5.23
N GLY A 141 11.71 3.02 4.95
CA GLY A 141 10.31 3.11 4.52
C GLY A 141 10.02 2.31 3.25
N ALA A 142 10.87 2.45 2.23
CA ALA A 142 10.73 1.75 0.97
C ALA A 142 10.88 0.23 1.11
N MET A 143 11.85 -0.24 1.91
CA MET A 143 12.05 -1.68 2.15
C MET A 143 10.83 -2.33 2.81
N VAL A 144 10.22 -1.65 3.79
CA VAL A 144 8.99 -2.13 4.42
C VAL A 144 7.86 -2.24 3.39
N THR A 145 7.70 -1.24 2.53
CA THR A 145 6.70 -1.28 1.44
C THR A 145 6.95 -2.42 0.44
N VAL A 146 8.21 -2.66 0.06
CA VAL A 146 8.60 -3.75 -0.84
C VAL A 146 8.29 -5.12 -0.24
N GLN A 147 8.43 -5.29 1.08
CA GLN A 147 8.08 -6.54 1.76
C GLN A 147 6.58 -6.86 1.64
N PHE A 148 5.71 -5.86 1.77
CA PHE A 148 4.27 -6.02 1.54
C PHE A 148 3.97 -6.38 0.08
N ALA A 149 4.58 -5.67 -0.87
CA ALA A 149 4.41 -5.95 -2.31
C ALA A 149 4.85 -7.38 -2.66
N ASN A 150 5.99 -7.83 -2.14
CA ASN A 150 6.49 -9.19 -2.38
C ASN A 150 5.51 -10.26 -1.87
N THR A 151 4.84 -10.00 -0.76
CA THR A 151 3.87 -10.95 -0.21
C THR A 151 2.60 -11.00 -1.05
N ALA A 152 2.10 -9.84 -1.49
CA ALA A 152 0.99 -9.77 -2.43
C ALA A 152 1.30 -10.48 -3.75
N CYS A 153 2.48 -10.25 -4.32
CA CYS A 153 2.96 -10.95 -5.53
C CYS A 153 3.04 -12.47 -5.32
N ASN A 154 3.60 -12.92 -4.19
CA ASN A 154 3.68 -14.34 -3.89
C ASN A 154 2.30 -14.98 -3.74
N ALA A 155 1.33 -14.29 -3.15
CA ALA A 155 -0.03 -14.80 -3.02
C ALA A 155 -0.76 -14.85 -4.37
N LEU A 156 -0.57 -13.85 -5.25
CA LEU A 156 -1.20 -13.81 -6.58
C LEU A 156 -0.61 -14.81 -7.57
N PHE A 157 0.71 -14.89 -7.63
CA PHE A 157 1.41 -15.63 -8.69
C PHE A 157 1.94 -16.99 -8.25
N ARG A 158 2.22 -17.17 -6.95
CA ARG A 158 2.86 -18.39 -6.43
C ARG A 158 1.99 -19.17 -5.46
N ASN A 159 0.72 -18.77 -5.28
CA ASN A 159 -0.21 -19.41 -4.34
C ASN A 159 0.39 -19.55 -2.92
N LYS A 160 1.33 -18.66 -2.56
CA LYS A 160 2.04 -18.68 -1.29
C LYS A 160 1.49 -17.55 -0.42
N LEU A 161 0.71 -17.95 0.58
CA LEU A 161 0.06 -17.08 1.54
C LEU A 161 1.04 -16.75 2.67
N PRO A 162 0.84 -15.64 3.39
CA PRO A 162 1.75 -15.31 4.50
C PRO A 162 1.70 -16.34 5.65
N TYR A 163 0.65 -17.15 5.77
CA TYR A 163 0.51 -18.20 6.80
C TYR A 163 0.75 -19.61 6.27
N GLY A 164 0.95 -19.79 4.97
CA GLY A 164 1.04 -21.13 4.39
C GLY A 164 1.05 -21.16 2.87
N GLN A 165 0.84 -22.34 2.31
CA GLN A 165 0.78 -22.57 0.88
C GLN A 165 -0.59 -23.12 0.50
N LEU A 166 -1.22 -22.52 -0.51
CA LEU A 166 -2.44 -23.08 -1.09
C LEU A 166 -2.05 -24.31 -1.91
N LEU A 167 -2.61 -25.46 -1.54
CA LEU A 167 -2.48 -26.72 -2.25
C LEU A 167 -3.49 -26.78 -3.39
N LYS A 168 -3.17 -27.57 -4.41
CA LYS A 168 -4.17 -28.00 -5.38
C LYS A 168 -4.99 -29.16 -4.80
N ASP A 169 -6.21 -29.33 -5.29
CA ASP A 169 -7.18 -30.30 -4.73
C ASP A 169 -6.70 -31.77 -4.81
N ASP A 170 -5.83 -32.09 -5.78
CA ASP A 170 -5.16 -33.38 -5.97
C ASP A 170 -4.08 -33.68 -4.91
N GLU A 171 -3.37 -32.65 -4.44
CA GLU A 171 -2.37 -32.80 -3.36
C GLU A 171 -3.01 -32.84 -1.97
N ALA A 172 -4.19 -32.24 -1.79
CA ALA A 172 -4.89 -32.23 -0.51
C ALA A 172 -5.53 -33.58 -0.17
N SER A 173 -6.07 -34.27 -1.18
CA SER A 173 -6.70 -35.58 -1.06
C SER A 173 -5.71 -36.74 -0.80
N SER A 174 -4.42 -36.53 -1.03
CA SER A 174 -3.34 -37.48 -0.72
C SER A 174 -2.68 -37.25 0.65
N SER A 175 -3.11 -36.23 1.40
CA SER A 175 -2.60 -35.96 2.74
C SER A 175 -3.20 -36.90 3.79
N ALA A 176 -2.42 -37.26 4.82
CA ALA A 176 -2.70 -38.32 5.79
C ALA A 176 -3.96 -38.10 6.70
N GLY A 177 -4.74 -37.05 6.46
CA GLY A 177 -5.88 -36.63 7.30
C GLY A 177 -7.27 -36.83 6.68
N GLY A 178 -7.41 -37.63 5.61
CA GLY A 178 -8.73 -38.02 5.09
C GLY A 178 -9.49 -36.96 4.29
N GLY A 179 -8.84 -35.86 3.89
CA GLY A 179 -9.47 -34.83 3.05
C GLY A 179 -10.45 -33.90 3.77
N GLU A 180 -10.63 -34.05 5.08
CA GLU A 180 -11.53 -33.23 5.89
C GLU A 180 -10.77 -32.14 6.67
N CYS A 181 -11.37 -30.96 6.78
CA CYS A 181 -10.84 -29.84 7.55
C CYS A 181 -11.17 -29.99 9.05
N ALA A 182 -10.16 -29.96 9.93
CA ALA A 182 -10.37 -30.11 11.38
C ALA A 182 -11.12 -28.94 12.06
N ILE A 183 -11.35 -27.82 11.36
CA ILE A 183 -12.10 -26.67 11.89
C ILE A 183 -13.59 -26.78 11.55
N CYS A 184 -13.94 -26.98 10.28
CA CYS A 184 -15.35 -27.09 9.84
C CYS A 184 -15.87 -28.53 9.76
N GLN A 185 -15.00 -29.54 9.88
CA GLN A 185 -15.34 -30.97 9.81
C GLN A 185 -16.07 -31.33 8.50
N SER A 186 -15.65 -30.71 7.40
CA SER A 186 -16.19 -30.93 6.06
C SER A 186 -15.03 -31.06 5.07
N ASP A 187 -15.34 -31.45 3.83
CA ASP A 187 -14.37 -31.53 2.74
C ASP A 187 -13.56 -30.23 2.61
N LEU A 188 -12.28 -30.38 2.30
CA LEU A 188 -11.38 -29.26 2.10
C LEU A 188 -11.78 -28.43 0.87
N HIS A 189 -12.04 -27.14 1.08
CA HIS A 189 -12.21 -26.14 0.03
C HIS A 189 -11.06 -25.14 0.08
N ALA A 190 -10.34 -24.98 -1.04
CA ALA A 190 -9.12 -24.19 -1.11
C ALA A 190 -8.13 -24.59 0.02
N PRO A 191 -7.58 -25.82 -0.02
CA PRO A 191 -6.76 -26.37 1.06
C PRO A 191 -5.46 -25.58 1.25
N VAL A 192 -5.18 -25.13 2.48
CA VAL A 192 -3.96 -24.42 2.83
C VAL A 192 -3.13 -25.24 3.79
N LYS A 193 -1.88 -25.51 3.41
CA LYS A 193 -0.87 -26.13 4.25
C LYS A 193 -0.10 -25.05 5.03
N LEU A 194 -0.24 -25.05 6.35
CA LEU A 194 0.53 -24.18 7.23
C LEU A 194 2.01 -24.60 7.26
N ILE A 195 2.88 -23.70 7.72
CA ILE A 195 4.33 -23.98 7.85
C ILE A 195 4.65 -25.18 8.78
N CYS A 196 3.76 -25.48 9.73
CA CYS A 196 3.87 -26.66 10.60
C CYS A 196 3.43 -27.97 9.91
N GLY A 197 2.90 -27.90 8.69
CA GLY A 197 2.48 -29.05 7.88
C GLY A 197 0.99 -29.38 7.95
N HIS A 198 0.23 -28.82 8.89
CA HIS A 198 -1.22 -29.05 9.02
C HIS A 198 -2.02 -28.33 7.92
N ILE A 199 -3.10 -28.97 7.47
CA ILE A 199 -3.93 -28.51 6.35
C ILE A 199 -5.34 -28.16 6.83
N PHE A 200 -5.87 -27.04 6.34
CA PHE A 200 -7.22 -26.53 6.65
C PHE A 200 -7.83 -25.85 5.41
N CYS A 201 -9.13 -25.56 5.43
CA CYS A 201 -9.71 -24.63 4.47
C CYS A 201 -9.13 -23.22 4.68
N ASP A 202 -8.84 -22.52 3.59
CA ASP A 202 -8.31 -21.15 3.59
C ASP A 202 -9.12 -20.20 4.51
N ASP A 203 -10.44 -20.17 4.36
CA ASP A 203 -11.32 -19.32 5.18
C ASP A 203 -11.32 -19.69 6.67
N CYS A 204 -11.29 -20.99 6.97
CA CYS A 204 -11.33 -21.49 8.33
C CYS A 204 -10.07 -21.09 9.10
N VAL A 205 -8.90 -21.29 8.49
CA VAL A 205 -7.64 -20.95 9.12
C VAL A 205 -7.42 -19.45 9.17
N MET A 206 -7.84 -18.70 8.16
CA MET A 206 -7.81 -17.24 8.18
C MET A 206 -8.63 -16.69 9.35
N GLN A 207 -9.89 -17.12 9.50
CA GLN A 207 -10.76 -16.65 10.57
C GLN A 207 -10.25 -17.05 11.96
N TRP A 208 -9.62 -18.21 12.08
CA TRP A 208 -8.96 -18.63 13.31
C TRP A 208 -7.81 -17.68 13.68
N LEU A 209 -6.92 -17.39 12.72
CA LEU A 209 -5.79 -16.49 12.92
C LEU A 209 -6.24 -15.05 13.19
N GLU A 210 -7.33 -14.62 12.58
CA GLU A 210 -7.95 -13.30 12.83
C GLU A 210 -8.45 -13.16 14.26
N ARG A 211 -9.04 -14.21 14.84
CA ARG A 211 -9.51 -14.19 16.25
C ARG A 211 -8.36 -14.36 17.24
N SER A 212 -7.33 -15.11 16.86
CA SER A 212 -6.15 -15.43 17.69
C SER A 212 -5.05 -14.37 17.55
N LEU A 213 -5.41 -13.10 17.76
CA LEU A 213 -4.56 -11.91 17.55
C LEU A 213 -3.24 -11.89 18.35
N ILE A 214 -3.09 -12.72 19.38
CA ILE A 214 -1.95 -12.70 20.30
C ILE A 214 -0.81 -13.59 19.82
N ASP A 215 -1.11 -14.81 19.34
CA ASP A 215 -0.06 -15.82 19.06
C ASP A 215 -0.06 -16.35 17.63
N GLY A 216 -1.13 -16.13 16.85
CA GLY A 216 -1.20 -16.58 15.45
C GLY A 216 -0.79 -18.05 15.29
N THR A 217 -1.42 -18.95 16.04
CA THR A 217 -0.99 -20.36 16.18
C THR A 217 -1.83 -21.34 15.38
N CYS A 218 -1.23 -22.46 14.98
CA CYS A 218 -1.93 -23.59 14.39
C CYS A 218 -2.97 -24.19 15.36
N PRO A 219 -4.22 -24.46 14.91
CA PRO A 219 -5.27 -25.07 15.75
C PRO A 219 -4.91 -26.46 16.30
N LEU A 220 -4.07 -27.22 15.60
CA LEU A 220 -3.73 -28.60 15.97
C LEU A 220 -2.50 -28.69 16.88
N CYS A 221 -1.40 -28.05 16.50
CA CYS A 221 -0.13 -28.16 17.25
C CYS A 221 0.27 -26.92 18.02
N ARG A 222 -0.50 -25.82 17.93
CA ARG A 222 -0.22 -24.53 18.59
C ARG A 222 1.13 -23.90 18.22
N GLN A 223 1.80 -24.38 17.18
CA GLN A 223 2.99 -23.73 16.65
C GLN A 223 2.61 -22.38 16.03
N VAL A 224 3.40 -21.35 16.33
CA VAL A 224 3.24 -20.01 15.75
C VAL A 224 3.44 -20.11 14.24
N VAL A 225 2.43 -19.68 13.49
CA VAL A 225 2.41 -19.71 12.01
C VAL A 225 2.58 -18.32 11.40
N GLN A 226 2.35 -17.24 12.16
CA GLN A 226 2.73 -15.88 11.78
C GLN A 226 3.05 -14.97 12.98
N PRO A 227 3.93 -13.97 12.82
CA PRO A 227 4.03 -12.86 13.76
C PRO A 227 2.78 -11.97 13.70
N ALA A 228 2.19 -11.62 14.86
CA ALA A 228 0.96 -10.83 14.99
C ALA A 228 0.95 -9.49 14.21
N ALA A 229 2.13 -8.89 14.01
CA ALA A 229 2.29 -7.64 13.26
C ALA A 229 1.90 -7.76 11.77
N TYR A 230 2.04 -8.94 11.17
CA TYR A 230 1.75 -9.15 9.75
C TYR A 230 0.24 -9.31 9.49
N VAL A 231 -0.46 -9.96 10.42
CA VAL A 231 -1.92 -10.19 10.40
C VAL A 231 -2.67 -8.86 10.55
N TYR A 232 -2.25 -8.00 11.48
CA TYR A 232 -2.92 -6.71 11.72
C TYR A 232 -2.86 -5.75 10.52
N ILE A 233 -1.74 -5.76 9.78
CA ILE A 233 -1.53 -4.83 8.66
C ILE A 233 -2.22 -5.31 7.39
N SER A 234 -2.31 -6.62 7.16
CA SER A 234 -2.99 -7.18 5.98
C SER A 234 -4.53 -7.19 6.11
N MET A 235 -5.08 -7.05 7.32
CA MET A 235 -6.52 -7.14 7.58
C MET A 235 -7.24 -5.77 7.65
N LYS A 236 -6.50 -4.66 7.67
CA LYS A 236 -7.07 -3.30 7.74
C LYS A 236 -6.97 -2.49 6.42
N SER A 237 -6.40 -3.07 5.37
CA SER A 237 -6.39 -2.52 4.00
C SER A 237 -7.49 -3.12 3.15
#